data_AF-A0A662G6Q5-F1
#
_entry.id   AF-A0A662G6Q5-F1
#
_cell.length_a   1.000
_cell.length_b   1.000
_cell.length_c   1.000
_cell.angle_alpha   90.00
_cell.angle_beta   90.00
_cell.angle_gamma   90.00
#
_symmetry.space_group_name_H-M   'P 1'
#
loop_
_entity.id
_entity.type
_entity.pdbx_description
1 polymer ?
#
loop_
_entity_poly.entity_id
_entity_poly.type
_entity_poly.pdbx_seq_one_letter_code
_entity_poly.pdbx_strand_id
1 'polypeptide(L)'
;MDSVDYKKYILLSIILLISTIFNSNQSILSYSYMNNNREILQILCVDMENKPLNKAEVIIKDLSGKTVYNGTTNSTGWIYIELPKKKYILKILWLKTPVYMGNISLTKPLIEKIQCKVYHLTIAINLLYIIPVRHAKITIINTTSEKTVYTYIGEIKIPYRLYILSAEKTLRLPAGNYTVIVEMLNRQSQEINLNKSMKIVFPYIASFGSLFILICIIIAVI
;
A
#
# COMPACT_ATOMS: atom_id res chain seq x y z
N MET A 1 -90.56 13.62 -13.04
CA MET A 1 -89.54 14.59 -13.50
C MET A 1 -88.35 14.31 -12.63
N ASP A 2 -87.64 13.26 -13.00
CA ASP A 2 -86.90 12.45 -12.04
C ASP A 2 -85.45 12.87 -12.06
N SER A 3 -84.97 13.26 -10.88
CA SER A 3 -83.62 13.74 -10.63
C SER A 3 -82.60 12.69 -11.06
N VAL A 4 -81.96 12.92 -12.21
CA VAL A 4 -80.79 12.15 -12.64
C VAL A 4 -79.74 12.31 -11.54
N ASP A 5 -79.39 11.21 -10.88
CA ASP A 5 -78.55 11.17 -9.69
C ASP A 5 -77.08 11.47 -10.03
N TYR A 6 -76.80 12.76 -10.26
CA TYR A 6 -75.51 13.31 -10.68
C TYR A 6 -74.36 12.91 -9.73
N LYS A 7 -74.64 12.67 -8.45
CA LYS A 7 -73.65 12.22 -7.46
C LYS A 7 -73.05 10.86 -7.81
N LYS A 8 -73.86 9.94 -8.36
CA LYS A 8 -73.41 8.58 -8.70
C LYS A 8 -72.46 8.57 -9.90
N TYR A 9 -72.71 9.42 -10.89
CA TYR A 9 -71.85 9.58 -12.06
C TYR A 9 -70.52 10.28 -11.72
N ILE A 10 -70.55 11.27 -10.81
CA ILE A 10 -69.34 11.92 -10.30
C ILE A 10 -68.48 10.93 -9.50
N LEU A 11 -69.10 10.07 -8.69
CA LEU A 11 -68.36 9.04 -7.94
C LEU A 11 -67.70 8.02 -8.89
N LEU A 12 -68.42 7.60 -9.93
CA LEU A 12 -67.91 6.65 -10.92
C LEU A 12 -66.75 7.23 -11.74
N SER A 13 -66.82 8.52 -12.11
CA SER A 13 -65.76 9.21 -12.84
C SER A 13 -64.52 9.45 -11.98
N ILE A 14 -64.69 9.74 -10.68
CA ILE A 14 -63.59 9.84 -9.72
C ILE A 14 -62.90 8.49 -9.51
N ILE A 15 -63.65 7.38 -9.42
CA ILE A 15 -63.07 6.03 -9.29
C ILE A 15 -62.29 5.62 -10.56
N LEU A 16 -62.77 5.99 -11.74
CA LEU A 16 -62.07 5.79 -13.03
C LEU A 16 -60.80 6.66 -13.15
N LEU A 17 -60.80 7.87 -12.59
CA LEU A 17 -59.62 8.73 -12.52
C LEU A 17 -58.57 8.19 -11.52
N ILE A 18 -59.01 7.67 -10.37
CA ILE A 18 -58.10 7.08 -9.37
C ILE A 18 -57.48 5.79 -9.90
N SER A 19 -58.22 4.95 -10.63
CA SER A 19 -57.67 3.70 -11.20
C SER A 19 -56.65 3.95 -12.31
N THR A 20 -56.82 5.01 -13.11
CA THR A 20 -55.84 5.41 -14.13
C THR A 20 -54.56 6.01 -13.53
N ILE A 21 -54.67 6.74 -12.42
CA ILE A 21 -53.53 7.26 -11.64
C ILE A 21 -52.80 6.14 -10.87
N PHE A 22 -53.51 5.10 -10.42
CA PHE A 22 -52.87 3.96 -9.73
C PHE A 22 -52.13 3.04 -10.71
N ASN A 23 -52.64 2.89 -11.93
CA ASN A 23 -52.02 2.05 -12.97
C ASN A 23 -50.76 2.69 -13.57
N SER A 24 -50.66 4.02 -13.61
CA SER A 24 -49.45 4.73 -14.02
C SER A 24 -48.35 4.73 -12.94
N ASN A 25 -48.69 4.46 -11.67
CA ASN A 25 -47.70 4.36 -10.59
C ASN A 25 -47.14 2.94 -10.42
N GLN A 26 -47.80 1.89 -10.92
CA GLN A 26 -47.21 0.55 -10.97
C GLN A 26 -46.11 0.40 -12.04
N SER A 27 -46.12 1.22 -13.07
CA SER A 27 -45.04 1.29 -14.07
C SER A 27 -43.88 2.23 -13.67
N ILE A 28 -44.01 2.98 -12.57
CA ILE A 28 -42.97 3.89 -12.04
C ILE A 28 -42.29 3.29 -10.78
N LEU A 29 -42.93 2.34 -10.09
CA LEU A 29 -42.27 1.53 -9.03
C LEU A 29 -41.48 0.32 -9.57
N SER A 30 -41.48 0.11 -10.89
CA SER A 30 -40.50 -0.73 -11.58
C SER A 30 -39.31 0.08 -12.09
N TYR A 31 -39.01 1.24 -11.48
CA TYR A 31 -37.71 1.90 -11.61
C TYR A 31 -36.66 1.04 -10.92
N SER A 32 -36.21 0.02 -11.64
CA SER A 32 -34.98 -0.71 -11.41
C SER A 32 -34.68 -1.02 -9.94
N TYR A 33 -35.33 -2.05 -9.38
CA TYR A 33 -34.54 -3.04 -8.65
C TYR A 33 -33.69 -3.80 -9.70
N MET A 34 -32.83 -3.06 -10.40
CA MET A 34 -31.63 -3.62 -10.97
C MET A 34 -30.93 -4.15 -9.75
N ASN A 35 -31.08 -5.45 -9.51
CA ASN A 35 -30.24 -6.21 -8.62
C ASN A 35 -28.82 -5.73 -8.91
N ASN A 36 -28.31 -4.80 -8.11
CA ASN A 36 -27.01 -4.21 -8.39
C ASN A 36 -26.05 -5.34 -8.07
N ASN A 37 -25.74 -6.10 -9.10
CA ASN A 37 -24.90 -7.27 -8.99
C ASN A 37 -23.46 -6.84 -8.73
N ARG A 38 -23.19 -5.54 -8.59
CA ARG A 38 -21.92 -4.97 -8.20
C ARG A 38 -21.97 -4.50 -6.75
N GLU A 39 -20.85 -4.68 -6.08
CA GLU A 39 -20.63 -4.25 -4.72
C GLU A 39 -19.33 -3.47 -4.63
N ILE A 40 -19.25 -2.66 -3.58
CA ILE A 40 -18.09 -1.83 -3.31
C ILE A 40 -17.04 -2.65 -2.55
N LEU A 41 -15.81 -2.63 -3.07
CA LEU A 41 -14.63 -3.15 -2.42
C LEU A 41 -13.66 -2.00 -2.15
N GLN A 42 -13.35 -1.79 -0.87
CA GLN A 42 -12.31 -0.86 -0.42
C GLN A 42 -11.15 -1.67 0.14
N ILE A 43 -9.94 -1.41 -0.35
CA ILE A 43 -8.74 -2.08 0.15
C ILE A 43 -7.79 -1.03 0.70
N LEU A 44 -7.35 -1.23 1.93
CA LEU A 44 -6.24 -0.51 2.54
C LEU A 44 -4.99 -1.39 2.52
N CYS A 45 -3.99 -1.00 1.73
CA CYS A 45 -2.69 -1.68 1.69
C CYS A 45 -1.74 -1.04 2.71
N VAL A 46 -1.25 -1.85 3.64
CA VAL A 46 -0.24 -1.42 4.63
C VAL A 46 0.96 -2.36 4.63
N ASP A 47 2.12 -1.86 5.07
CA ASP A 47 3.27 -2.70 5.39
C ASP A 47 3.08 -3.47 6.72
N MET A 48 4.07 -4.28 7.09
CA MET A 48 4.03 -5.07 8.33
C MET A 48 4.13 -4.23 9.61
N GLU A 49 4.38 -2.92 9.50
CA GLU A 49 4.34 -1.94 10.59
C GLU A 49 3.09 -1.04 10.53
N ASN A 50 2.06 -1.44 9.78
CA ASN A 50 0.81 -0.71 9.58
C ASN A 50 0.93 0.65 8.89
N LYS A 51 2.05 0.96 8.24
CA LYS A 51 2.18 2.21 7.48
C LYS A 51 1.61 2.00 6.07
N PRO A 52 0.86 2.97 5.53
CA PRO A 52 0.23 2.82 4.22
C PRO A 52 1.25 2.64 3.10
N LEU A 53 0.87 1.82 2.11
CA LEU A 53 1.62 1.62 0.88
C LEU A 53 1.02 2.43 -0.26
N ASN A 54 1.68 3.52 -0.61
CA ASN A 54 1.35 4.34 -1.77
C ASN A 54 1.83 3.67 -3.07
N LYS A 55 1.06 3.83 -4.16
CA LYS A 55 1.35 3.30 -5.50
C LYS A 55 1.54 1.78 -5.54
N ALA A 56 0.88 1.04 -4.64
CA ALA A 56 0.80 -0.40 -4.75
C ALA A 56 -0.17 -0.77 -5.87
N GLU A 57 0.28 -1.61 -6.81
CA GLU A 57 -0.54 -2.10 -7.91
C GLU A 57 -1.45 -3.22 -7.38
N VAL A 58 -2.75 -3.02 -7.56
CA VAL A 58 -3.81 -3.94 -7.12
C VAL A 58 -4.42 -4.58 -8.35
N ILE A 59 -4.14 -5.87 -8.51
CA ILE A 59 -4.65 -6.68 -9.61
C ILE A 59 -5.69 -7.64 -9.05
N ILE A 60 -6.90 -7.57 -9.59
CA ILE A 60 -7.99 -8.48 -9.24
C ILE A 60 -8.27 -9.35 -10.45
N LYS A 61 -8.26 -10.66 -10.23
CA LYS A 61 -8.58 -11.68 -11.24
C LYS A 61 -9.84 -12.43 -10.84
N ASP A 62 -10.63 -12.82 -11.82
CA ASP A 62 -11.67 -13.82 -11.58
C ASP A 62 -11.05 -15.21 -11.36
N LEU A 63 -11.88 -16.18 -10.98
CA LEU A 63 -11.43 -17.57 -10.77
C LEU A 63 -10.93 -18.26 -12.05
N SER A 64 -11.22 -17.71 -13.24
CA SER A 64 -10.65 -18.20 -14.51
C SER A 64 -9.26 -17.61 -14.80
N GLY A 65 -8.77 -16.70 -13.95
CA GLY A 65 -7.47 -16.04 -14.07
C GLY A 65 -7.48 -14.78 -14.93
N LYS A 66 -8.65 -14.36 -15.46
CA LYS A 66 -8.80 -13.13 -16.23
C LYS A 66 -8.75 -11.92 -15.31
N THR A 67 -7.91 -10.94 -15.65
CA THR A 67 -7.86 -9.66 -14.93
C THR A 67 -9.17 -8.90 -15.14
N VAL A 68 -9.88 -8.64 -14.04
CA VAL A 68 -11.13 -7.87 -14.03
C VAL A 68 -10.90 -6.43 -13.58
N TYR A 69 -9.80 -6.18 -12.88
CA TYR A 69 -9.39 -4.84 -12.45
C TYR A 69 -7.87 -4.75 -12.32
N ASN A 70 -7.33 -3.60 -12.70
CA ASN A 70 -5.97 -3.20 -12.39
C ASN A 70 -5.98 -1.70 -12.02
N GLY A 71 -5.36 -1.34 -10.90
CA GLY A 71 -5.27 0.02 -10.43
C GLY A 71 -4.16 0.18 -9.39
N THR A 72 -3.97 1.39 -8.88
CA THR A 72 -2.94 1.68 -7.88
C THR A 72 -3.53 2.37 -6.65
N THR A 73 -3.01 2.04 -5.47
CA THR A 73 -3.37 2.73 -4.24
C THR A 73 -2.93 4.20 -4.25
N ASN A 74 -3.71 5.03 -3.56
CA ASN A 74 -3.42 6.45 -3.37
C ASN A 74 -2.35 6.69 -2.28
N SER A 75 -2.09 7.97 -1.96
CA SER A 75 -1.11 8.37 -0.93
C SER A 75 -1.39 7.84 0.47
N THR A 76 -2.65 7.55 0.79
CA THR A 76 -3.09 6.98 2.07
C THR A 76 -3.19 5.45 2.04
N GLY A 77 -2.77 4.81 0.95
CA GLY A 77 -2.75 3.35 0.79
C GLY A 77 -4.11 2.74 0.44
N TRP A 78 -5.12 3.56 0.17
CA TRP A 78 -6.47 3.13 -0.16
C TRP A 78 -6.68 2.98 -1.66
N ILE A 79 -7.59 2.08 -2.01
CA ILE A 79 -8.18 1.97 -3.35
C ILE A 79 -9.67 1.61 -3.22
N TYR A 80 -10.49 2.20 -4.09
CA TYR A 80 -11.93 1.99 -4.18
C TYR A 80 -12.26 1.33 -5.52
N ILE A 81 -13.05 0.26 -5.48
CA ILE A 81 -13.33 -0.59 -6.63
C ILE A 81 -14.80 -1.02 -6.56
N GLU A 82 -15.49 -0.98 -7.69
CA GLU A 82 -16.84 -1.55 -7.82
C GLU A 82 -16.77 -2.80 -8.72
N LEU A 83 -17.15 -3.96 -8.17
CA LEU A 83 -17.01 -5.26 -8.86
C LEU A 83 -18.25 -6.13 -8.67
N PRO A 84 -18.55 -7.04 -9.62
CA PRO A 84 -19.65 -7.98 -9.47
C PRO A 84 -19.55 -8.85 -8.20
N LYS A 85 -20.67 -9.31 -7.66
CA LYS A 85 -20.76 -10.21 -6.51
C LYS A 85 -20.19 -11.57 -6.87
N LYS A 86 -18.93 -11.82 -6.52
CA LYS A 86 -18.22 -13.07 -6.82
C LYS A 86 -16.99 -13.23 -5.94
N LYS A 87 -16.39 -14.43 -5.99
CA LYS A 87 -15.05 -14.69 -5.51
C LYS A 87 -14.00 -14.26 -6.55
N TYR A 88 -12.93 -13.65 -6.08
CA TYR A 88 -11.80 -13.17 -6.87
C TYR A 88 -10.48 -13.57 -6.24
N ILE A 89 -9.42 -13.53 -7.04
CA ILE A 89 -8.03 -13.63 -6.61
C ILE A 89 -7.47 -12.20 -6.59
N LEU A 90 -7.04 -11.75 -5.42
CA LEU A 90 -6.39 -10.47 -5.19
C LEU A 90 -4.88 -10.67 -5.19
N LYS A 91 -4.18 -9.92 -6.05
CA LYS A 91 -2.72 -9.85 -6.08
C LYS A 91 -2.30 -8.39 -5.91
N ILE A 92 -1.38 -8.14 -5.00
CA ILE A 92 -0.83 -6.80 -4.76
C ILE A 92 0.65 -6.82 -5.08
N LEU A 93 1.10 -5.89 -5.91
CA LEU A 93 2.50 -5.68 -6.23
C LEU A 93 2.95 -4.32 -5.69
N TRP A 94 4.17 -4.29 -5.16
CA TRP A 94 4.82 -3.05 -4.75
C TRP A 94 6.26 -3.08 -5.24
N LEU A 95 6.71 -1.98 -5.87
CA LEU A 95 7.98 -1.95 -6.60
C LEU A 95 8.11 -3.13 -7.60
N LYS A 96 7.03 -3.43 -8.32
CA LYS A 96 6.91 -4.54 -9.28
C LYS A 96 7.13 -5.95 -8.69
N THR A 97 7.12 -6.08 -7.36
CA THR A 97 7.30 -7.35 -6.65
C THR A 97 5.99 -7.75 -5.97
N PRO A 98 5.54 -9.02 -6.07
CA PRO A 98 4.34 -9.47 -5.38
C PRO A 98 4.55 -9.43 -3.86
N VAL A 99 3.71 -8.67 -3.15
CA VAL A 99 3.78 -8.50 -1.69
C VAL A 99 2.58 -9.14 -0.97
N TYR A 100 1.53 -9.44 -1.71
CA TYR A 100 0.36 -10.18 -1.22
C TYR A 100 -0.31 -10.94 -2.36
N MET A 101 -0.85 -12.12 -2.04
CA MET A 101 -1.73 -12.88 -2.92
C MET A 101 -2.73 -13.64 -2.06
N GLY A 102 -4.02 -13.52 -2.35
CA GLY A 102 -5.08 -14.18 -1.58
C GLY A 102 -6.43 -14.14 -2.29
N ASN A 103 -7.42 -14.81 -1.72
CA ASN A 103 -8.77 -14.84 -2.27
C ASN A 103 -9.66 -13.85 -1.53
N ILE A 104 -10.61 -13.23 -2.25
CA ILE A 104 -11.60 -12.33 -1.67
C ILE A 104 -13.00 -12.71 -2.16
N SER A 105 -13.99 -12.71 -1.27
CA SER A 105 -15.37 -13.06 -1.60
C SER A 105 -16.25 -11.83 -1.43
N LEU A 106 -16.64 -11.21 -2.55
CA LEU A 106 -17.45 -10.01 -2.56
C LEU A 106 -18.93 -10.40 -2.65
N THR A 107 -19.62 -10.48 -1.52
CA THR A 107 -21.08 -10.73 -1.45
C THR A 107 -21.89 -9.52 -1.02
N LYS A 108 -21.23 -8.57 -0.35
CA LYS A 108 -21.73 -7.30 0.19
C LYS A 108 -20.60 -6.26 0.14
N PRO A 109 -20.86 -4.97 0.41
CA PRO A 109 -19.78 -3.99 0.51
C PRO A 109 -18.73 -4.45 1.52
N LEU A 110 -17.46 -4.41 1.12
CA LEU A 110 -16.36 -4.99 1.86
C LEU A 110 -15.21 -3.98 1.99
N ILE A 111 -14.73 -3.79 3.22
CA ILE A 111 -13.56 -2.98 3.54
C ILE A 111 -12.52 -3.93 4.12
N GLU A 112 -11.41 -4.09 3.40
CA GLU A 112 -10.33 -5.02 3.76
C GLU A 112 -9.02 -4.28 4.01
N LYS A 113 -8.40 -4.58 5.14
CA LYS A 113 -7.05 -4.10 5.46
C LYS A 113 -6.07 -5.23 5.16
N ILE A 114 -5.23 -5.04 4.16
CA ILE A 114 -4.27 -6.05 3.71
C ILE A 114 -2.86 -5.71 4.21
N GLN A 115 -2.33 -6.60 5.05
CA GLN A 115 -0.92 -6.58 5.44
C GLN A 115 -0.07 -7.16 4.30
N CYS A 116 0.69 -6.29 3.66
CA CYS A 116 1.61 -6.63 2.60
C CYS A 116 2.97 -6.99 3.21
N LYS A 117 3.63 -8.02 2.64
CA LYS A 117 4.98 -8.45 3.04
C LYS A 117 6.05 -7.43 2.60
N VAL A 118 6.00 -6.25 3.20
CA VAL A 118 6.93 -5.13 3.06
C VAL A 118 7.47 -4.82 4.45
N TYR A 119 8.78 -4.70 4.55
CA TYR A 119 9.50 -4.56 5.81
C TYR A 119 10.41 -3.34 5.79
N HIS A 120 10.79 -2.86 6.97
CA HIS A 120 11.71 -1.74 7.15
C HIS A 120 13.14 -2.27 7.29
N LEU A 121 14.01 -1.88 6.38
CA LEU A 121 15.44 -2.11 6.48
C LEU A 121 16.10 -0.82 6.97
N THR A 122 16.73 -0.89 8.14
CA THR A 122 17.53 0.21 8.69
C THR A 122 19.01 -0.09 8.52
N ILE A 123 19.72 0.78 7.82
CA ILE A 123 21.15 0.66 7.52
C ILE A 123 21.88 1.67 8.39
N ALA A 124 22.66 1.19 9.36
CA ALA A 124 23.55 2.00 10.17
C ALA A 124 24.96 2.00 9.57
N ILE A 125 25.55 3.19 9.41
CA ILE A 125 26.83 3.37 8.73
C ILE A 125 27.78 4.13 9.64
N ASN A 126 28.75 3.41 10.18
CA ASN A 126 29.67 3.93 11.18
C ASN A 126 31.12 3.52 10.83
N LEU A 127 32.07 4.29 11.35
CA LEU A 127 33.47 3.93 11.44
C LEU A 127 33.74 3.40 12.85
N LEU A 128 34.34 2.21 12.92
CA LEU A 128 34.63 1.48 14.17
C LEU A 128 33.40 1.32 15.06
N TYR A 129 32.22 1.08 14.47
CA TYR A 129 30.91 0.99 15.15
C TYR A 129 30.39 2.27 15.81
N ILE A 130 31.24 3.22 16.16
CA ILE A 130 30.92 4.36 17.05
C ILE A 130 30.88 5.72 16.35
N ILE A 131 31.67 5.95 15.30
CA ILE A 131 31.76 7.25 14.66
C ILE A 131 30.80 7.28 13.47
N PRO A 132 29.75 8.13 13.47
CA PRO A 132 28.76 8.14 12.40
C PRO A 132 29.36 8.63 11.07
N VAL A 133 29.03 7.95 9.98
CA VAL A 133 29.39 8.37 8.62
C VAL A 133 28.22 9.11 8.00
N ARG A 134 28.36 10.43 7.88
CA ARG A 134 27.27 11.28 7.38
C ARG A 134 27.09 11.27 5.87
N HIS A 135 28.06 10.80 5.09
CA HIS A 135 27.94 10.72 3.63
C HIS A 135 28.35 9.33 3.17
N ALA A 136 27.48 8.65 2.44
CA ALA A 136 27.82 7.42 1.76
C ALA A 136 26.88 7.18 0.58
N LYS A 137 27.32 6.34 -0.34
CA LYS A 137 26.49 5.72 -1.37
C LYS A 137 25.98 4.38 -0.84
N ILE A 138 24.67 4.18 -0.90
CA ILE A 138 24.00 2.92 -0.56
C ILE A 138 23.38 2.36 -1.83
N THR A 139 23.74 1.13 -2.19
CA THR A 139 23.16 0.41 -3.31
C THR A 139 22.52 -0.88 -2.80
N ILE A 140 21.29 -1.17 -3.22
CA ILE A 140 20.58 -2.39 -2.83
C ILE A 140 20.22 -3.14 -4.09
N ILE A 141 20.70 -4.37 -4.18
CA ILE A 141 20.48 -5.28 -5.30
C ILE A 141 19.60 -6.41 -4.79
N ASN A 142 18.53 -6.72 -5.50
CA ASN A 142 17.76 -7.92 -5.21
C ASN A 142 18.52 -9.13 -5.78
N THR A 143 18.93 -10.06 -4.92
CA THR A 143 19.80 -11.19 -5.29
C THR A 143 19.12 -12.14 -6.27
N THR A 144 17.79 -12.27 -6.22
CA THR A 144 17.04 -13.17 -7.13
C THR A 144 16.91 -12.61 -8.53
N SER A 145 16.74 -11.29 -8.67
CA SER A 145 16.56 -10.63 -9.96
C SER A 145 17.82 -9.98 -10.52
N GLU A 146 18.88 -9.91 -9.71
CA GLU A 146 20.15 -9.20 -9.97
C GLU A 146 19.98 -7.72 -10.34
N LYS A 147 18.81 -7.14 -10.06
CA LYS A 147 18.51 -5.74 -10.37
C LYS A 147 18.75 -4.85 -9.16
N THR A 148 19.34 -3.69 -9.40
CA THR A 148 19.39 -2.60 -8.45
C THR A 148 17.97 -2.10 -8.17
N VAL A 149 17.51 -2.26 -6.93
CA VAL A 149 16.17 -1.84 -6.48
C VAL A 149 16.20 -0.44 -5.89
N TYR A 150 17.33 -0.06 -5.29
CA TYR A 150 17.48 1.23 -4.64
C TYR A 150 18.92 1.73 -4.74
N THR A 151 19.09 3.02 -4.98
CA THR A 151 20.37 3.71 -4.87
C THR A 151 20.16 5.03 -4.16
N TYR A 152 21.03 5.32 -3.22
CA TYR A 152 21.05 6.57 -2.47
C TYR A 152 22.47 7.10 -2.43
N ILE A 153 22.63 8.40 -2.67
CA ILE A 153 23.89 9.11 -2.59
C ILE A 153 23.59 10.41 -1.86
N GLY A 154 24.28 10.67 -0.75
CA GLY A 154 24.17 11.93 -0.03
C GLY A 154 24.23 11.77 1.47
N GLU A 155 23.65 12.75 2.16
CA GLU A 155 23.75 12.88 3.61
C GLU A 155 22.82 11.92 4.39
N ILE A 156 23.41 11.03 5.18
CA ILE A 156 22.72 10.11 6.07
C ILE A 156 22.43 10.82 7.38
N LYS A 157 21.14 10.85 7.74
CA LYS A 157 20.69 11.49 8.98
C LYS A 157 21.21 10.74 10.20
N ILE A 158 21.60 11.50 11.22
CA ILE A 158 21.83 10.98 12.56
C ILE A 158 20.56 11.24 13.36
N PRO A 159 19.73 10.22 13.66
CA PRO A 159 18.55 10.41 14.48
C PRO A 159 18.98 10.85 15.89
N TYR A 160 18.36 11.90 16.40
CA TYR A 160 18.58 12.35 17.77
C TYR A 160 18.02 11.31 18.74
N ARG A 161 18.91 10.53 19.36
CA ARG A 161 18.61 9.58 20.44
C ARG A 161 19.64 9.77 21.55
N LEU A 162 19.18 9.73 22.80
CA LEU A 162 20.07 9.77 23.95
C LEU A 162 21.12 8.64 23.81
N TYR A 163 22.40 9.01 23.87
CA TYR A 163 23.55 8.09 23.87
C TYR A 163 23.81 7.27 22.60
N ILE A 164 23.14 7.54 21.47
CA ILE A 164 23.40 6.82 20.20
C ILE A 164 23.68 7.81 19.07
N LEU A 165 24.94 7.87 18.63
CA LEU A 165 25.39 8.61 17.46
C LEU A 165 25.67 7.64 16.30
N SER A 166 24.61 7.17 15.65
CA SER A 166 24.73 6.32 14.46
C SER A 166 24.10 7.02 13.27
N ALA A 167 24.80 7.06 12.13
CA ALA A 167 24.17 7.52 10.90
C ALA A 167 23.25 6.40 10.40
N GLU A 168 21.94 6.67 10.28
CA GLU A 168 20.93 5.66 9.95
C GLU A 168 20.13 6.06 8.70
N LYS A 169 19.96 5.11 7.79
CA LYS A 169 19.01 5.21 6.68
C LYS A 169 18.01 4.09 6.76
N THR A 170 16.73 4.43 6.94
CA THR A 170 15.63 3.46 6.87
C THR A 170 14.93 3.56 5.53
N LEU A 171 14.64 2.41 4.93
CA LEU A 171 13.83 2.29 3.73
C LEU A 171 12.89 1.09 3.84
N ARG A 172 11.87 1.08 2.99
CA ARG A 172 10.90 -0.02 2.92
C ARG A 172 11.16 -0.84 1.67
N LEU A 173 11.18 -2.16 1.82
CA LEU A 173 11.39 -3.11 0.72
C LEU A 173 10.42 -4.30 0.85
N PRO A 174 9.99 -4.88 -0.28
CA PRO A 174 9.33 -6.19 -0.29
C PRO A 174 10.16 -7.26 0.43
N ALA A 175 9.49 -8.34 0.86
CA ALA A 175 10.19 -9.52 1.34
C ALA A 175 11.10 -10.11 0.25
N GLY A 176 12.31 -10.52 0.62
CA GLY A 176 13.23 -11.14 -0.33
C GLY A 176 14.68 -11.11 0.09
N ASN A 177 15.55 -11.65 -0.77
CA ASN A 177 16.98 -11.65 -0.57
C ASN A 177 17.61 -10.45 -1.26
N TYR A 178 18.47 -9.74 -0.54
CA TYR A 178 19.11 -8.53 -1.01
C TYR A 178 20.59 -8.51 -0.69
N THR A 179 21.38 -7.91 -1.57
CA THR A 179 22.75 -7.48 -1.28
C THR A 179 22.75 -5.99 -1.04
N VAL A 180 23.19 -5.57 0.15
CA VAL A 180 23.33 -4.16 0.52
C VAL A 180 24.80 -3.80 0.41
N ILE A 181 25.12 -2.80 -0.39
CA ILE A 181 26.46 -2.30 -0.62
C ILE A 181 26.52 -0.86 -0.12
N VAL A 182 27.52 -0.56 0.72
CA VAL A 182 27.79 0.79 1.20
C VAL A 182 29.20 1.19 0.76
N GLU A 183 29.30 2.36 0.14
CA GLU A 183 30.52 2.88 -0.48
C GLU A 183 30.76 4.33 -0.03
N MET A 184 31.99 4.63 0.40
CA MET A 184 32.48 5.99 0.60
C MET A 184 33.98 6.06 0.24
N LEU A 185 34.90 6.16 1.22
CA LEU A 185 36.34 5.99 0.95
C LEU A 185 36.70 4.52 0.74
N ASN A 186 35.94 3.63 1.37
CA ASN A 186 36.04 2.19 1.23
C ASN A 186 34.65 1.59 0.97
N ARG A 187 34.60 0.28 0.76
CA ARG A 187 33.40 -0.46 0.35
C ARG A 187 33.16 -1.64 1.26
N GLN A 188 31.90 -1.83 1.67
CA GLN A 188 31.43 -3.04 2.35
C GLN A 188 30.14 -3.53 1.70
N SER A 189 29.93 -4.84 1.74
CA SER A 189 28.70 -5.48 1.26
C SER A 189 28.21 -6.53 2.25
N GLN A 190 26.90 -6.67 2.36
CA GLN A 190 26.27 -7.68 3.19
C GLN A 190 25.03 -8.23 2.47
N GLU A 191 24.93 -9.56 2.40
CA GLU A 191 23.71 -10.24 1.97
C GLU A 191 22.74 -10.38 3.14
N ILE A 192 21.45 -10.17 2.87
CA ILE A 192 20.38 -10.24 3.85
C ILE A 192 19.17 -10.97 3.28
N ASN A 193 18.45 -11.68 4.14
CA ASN A 193 17.10 -12.16 3.86
C ASN A 193 16.11 -11.29 4.65
N LEU A 194 15.39 -10.42 3.94
CA LEU A 194 14.43 -9.50 4.52
C LEU A 194 13.07 -10.19 4.67
N ASN A 195 12.88 -10.92 5.77
CA ASN A 195 11.61 -11.56 6.14
C ASN A 195 10.93 -10.88 7.35
N LYS A 196 11.59 -9.88 7.93
CA LYS A 196 11.12 -9.04 9.04
C LYS A 196 11.80 -7.68 8.96
N SER A 197 11.22 -6.66 9.60
CA SER A 197 11.92 -5.38 9.77
C SER A 197 13.21 -5.62 10.57
N MET A 198 14.33 -5.10 10.09
CA MET A 198 15.63 -5.35 10.69
C MET A 198 16.57 -4.16 10.55
N LYS A 199 17.58 -4.14 11.42
CA LYS A 199 18.69 -3.20 11.37
C LYS A 199 19.99 -3.95 11.06
N ILE A 200 20.76 -3.44 10.12
CA ILE A 200 22.11 -3.91 9.79
C ILE A 200 23.11 -2.78 10.02
N VAL A 201 24.37 -3.15 10.31
CA VAL A 201 25.43 -2.20 10.65
C VAL A 201 26.61 -2.45 9.73
N PHE A 202 27.09 -1.38 9.11
CA PHE A 202 28.34 -1.32 8.36
C PHE A 202 29.37 -0.55 9.20
N PRO A 203 30.24 -1.25 9.94
CA PRO A 203 31.06 -0.64 10.98
C PRO A 203 32.44 -0.17 10.49
N TYR A 204 32.81 -0.46 9.25
CA TYR A 204 34.13 -0.14 8.73
C TYR A 204 34.06 0.83 7.56
N ILE A 205 33.00 1.63 7.45
CA ILE A 205 32.93 2.65 6.39
C ILE A 205 33.62 3.93 6.88
N ALA A 206 34.49 4.49 6.06
CA ALA A 206 35.21 5.73 6.35
C ALA A 206 34.80 6.86 5.41
N SER A 207 34.73 8.06 5.97
CA SER A 207 34.61 9.35 5.28
C SER A 207 35.66 10.31 5.85
N PHE A 208 35.96 11.39 5.13
CA PHE A 208 36.86 12.43 5.66
C PHE A 208 36.38 12.98 7.01
N GLY A 209 35.07 13.19 7.19
CA GLY A 209 34.52 13.65 8.46
C GLY A 209 34.68 12.65 9.59
N SER A 210 34.45 11.36 9.34
CA SER A 210 34.63 10.33 10.39
C SER A 210 36.11 10.11 10.74
N LEU A 211 37.02 10.22 9.77
CA LEU A 211 38.46 10.13 10.01
C LEU A 211 38.97 11.34 10.80
N PHE A 212 38.48 12.53 10.50
CA PHE A 212 38.80 13.73 11.28
C PHE A 212 38.36 13.57 12.75
N ILE A 213 37.13 13.08 12.99
CA ILE A 213 36.65 12.78 14.35
C ILE A 213 37.55 11.74 15.03
N LEU A 214 37.93 10.68 14.34
CA LEU A 214 38.82 9.64 14.88
C LEU A 214 40.18 10.24 15.31
N ILE A 215 40.76 11.10 14.47
CA ILE A 215 42.03 11.78 14.77
C ILE A 215 41.87 12.69 16.01
N CYS A 216 40.79 13.48 16.10
CA CYS A 216 40.52 14.30 17.27
C CYS A 216 40.38 13.47 18.55
N ILE A 217 39.71 12.31 18.49
CA ILE A 217 39.59 11.38 19.62
C ILE A 217 40.97 10.85 20.04
N ILE A 218 41.80 10.44 19.09
CA ILE A 218 43.15 9.93 19.38
C ILE A 218 44.00 11.02 20.04
N ILE A 219 44.00 12.24 19.52
CA ILE A 219 44.74 13.37 20.08
C ILE A 219 44.25 13.71 21.49
N ALA A 220 42.94 13.63 21.76
CA ALA A 220 42.40 13.93 23.08
C ALA A 220 42.74 12.89 24.17
N VAL A 221 43.20 11.70 23.78
CA VAL A 221 43.56 10.60 24.69
C VAL A 221 45.07 10.55 24.95
N ILE A 222 45.88 11.20 24.10
CA ILE A 222 47.34 11.35 24.25
C ILE A 222 47.64 12.56 25.13
#